data_AF-A0A7S2BYQ4-F1
#
_entry.id   AF-A0A7S2BYQ4-F1
#
_cell.length_a   1.000
_cell.length_b   1.000
_cell.length_c   1.000
_cell.angle_alpha   90.00
_cell.angle_beta   90.00
_cell.angle_gamma   90.00
#
_symmetry.space_group_name_H-M   'P 1'
#
loop_
_entity.id
_entity.type
_entity.pdbx_description
1 polymer ?
#
loop_
_entity_poly.entity_id
_entity_poly.type
_entity_poly.pdbx_seq_one_letter_code
_entity_poly.pdbx_strand_id
1 'polypeptide(L)'
;MPGLALSGGRLHALEADTMEGWRLAGTIGTPVKKKIIALAIRAGLAFVLDSIGAVHRLNSLTGKWDDPVVLSKDYQWKGICALAEGGDWLALGRPMHEVGVRELWHFSPPAHKKKKKTVLP
;
A
#
# COMPACT_ATOMS: atom_id res chain seq x y z
N MET A 1 -9.65 -11.29 14.72
CA MET A 1 -9.26 -10.91 13.34
C MET A 1 -8.13 -9.90 13.42
N PRO A 2 -7.03 -10.05 12.66
CA PRO A 2 -6.00 -9.03 12.57
C PRO A 2 -6.39 -7.91 11.58
N GLY A 3 -5.91 -6.70 11.82
CA GLY A 3 -6.11 -5.52 10.98
C GLY A 3 -4.86 -4.66 10.91
N LEU A 4 -4.87 -3.64 10.06
CA LEU A 4 -3.83 -2.61 10.05
C LEU A 4 -4.45 -1.22 10.08
N ALA A 5 -3.76 -0.29 10.72
CA ALA A 5 -4.14 1.11 10.75
C ALA A 5 -2.94 2.01 10.46
N LEU A 6 -3.24 3.19 9.91
CA LEU A 6 -2.28 4.25 9.67
C LEU A 6 -2.53 5.38 10.65
N SER A 7 -1.53 5.74 11.47
CA SER A 7 -1.61 6.88 12.38
C SER A 7 -0.26 7.60 12.44
N GLY A 8 -0.26 8.93 12.34
CA GLY A 8 0.99 9.71 12.38
C GLY A 8 2.03 9.33 11.32
N GLY A 9 1.61 8.78 10.18
CA GLY A 9 2.50 8.27 9.14
C GLY A 9 3.17 6.92 9.47
N ARG A 10 2.72 6.24 10.54
CA ARG A 10 3.20 4.92 10.96
C ARG A 10 2.13 3.86 10.77
N LEU A 11 2.58 2.64 10.44
CA LEU A 11 1.72 1.48 10.27
C LEU A 11 1.60 0.71 11.59
N HIS A 12 0.38 0.44 12.01
CA HIS A 12 0.08 -0.27 13.23
C HIS A 12 -0.64 -1.58 12.93
N ALA A 13 -0.22 -2.64 13.62
CA ALA A 13 -0.96 -3.89 13.65
C ALA A 13 -2.09 -3.76 14.67
N LEU A 14 -3.28 -4.17 14.27
CA LEU A 14 -4.45 -4.25 15.13
C LEU A 14 -4.84 -5.71 15.31
N GLU A 15 -5.35 -6.02 16.50
CA GLU A 15 -5.94 -7.31 16.80
C GLU A 15 -7.35 -7.05 17.35
N ALA A 16 -8.34 -7.77 16.80
CA ALA A 16 -9.67 -7.74 17.37
C ALA A 16 -9.66 -8.51 18.69
N ASP A 17 -9.91 -7.77 19.76
CA ASP A 17 -10.34 -8.30 21.04
C ASP A 17 -11.82 -8.69 20.94
N THR A 18 -12.14 -9.91 21.35
CA THR A 18 -13.50 -10.46 21.30
C THR A 18 -14.49 -9.72 22.20
N MET A 19 -14.01 -8.92 23.16
CA MET A 19 -14.86 -8.18 24.09
C MET A 19 -14.77 -6.66 23.93
N GLU A 20 -13.60 -6.12 23.58
CA GLU A 20 -13.33 -4.67 23.63
C GLU A 20 -13.15 -4.00 22.25
N GLY A 21 -13.29 -4.75 21.15
CA GLY A 21 -13.13 -4.21 19.80
C GLY A 21 -11.69 -4.29 19.31
N TRP A 22 -11.13 -3.22 18.73
CA TRP A 22 -9.78 -3.27 18.15
C TRP A 22 -8.72 -2.78 19.14
N ARG A 23 -7.70 -3.59 19.41
CA ARG A 23 -6.51 -3.19 20.19
C ARG A 23 -5.26 -3.11 19.33
N LEU A 24 -4.33 -2.25 19.74
CA LEU A 24 -3.02 -2.14 19.13
C LEU A 24 -2.19 -3.38 19.47
N ALA A 25 -1.85 -4.19 18.47
CA ALA A 25 -0.97 -5.34 18.63
C ALA A 25 0.51 -4.94 18.54
N GLY A 26 0.81 -3.85 17.82
CA GLY A 26 2.16 -3.34 17.68
C GLY A 26 2.32 -2.35 16.54
N THR A 27 3.58 -1.97 16.27
CA THR A 27 3.95 -1.13 15.13
C THR A 27 4.69 -1.98 14.10
N ILE A 28 4.34 -1.82 12.82
CA ILE A 28 5.01 -2.52 11.73
C ILE A 28 6.14 -1.66 11.19
N GLY A 29 7.34 -2.23 11.15
CA GLY A 29 8.49 -1.61 10.49
C GLY A 29 8.23 -1.44 9.01
N THR A 30 8.54 -0.24 8.49
CA THR A 30 8.32 0.10 7.08
C THR A 30 9.63 0.51 6.40
N PRO A 31 9.91 0.04 5.18
CA PRO A 31 11.04 0.51 4.38
C PRO A 31 10.80 1.93 3.83
N VAL A 32 9.58 2.47 4.00
CA VAL A 32 9.18 3.77 3.47
C VAL A 32 9.89 4.88 4.24
N LYS A 33 10.79 5.59 3.56
CA LYS A 33 11.52 6.75 4.10
C LYS A 33 10.72 8.05 4.09
N LYS A 34 9.60 8.07 3.37
CA LYS A 34 8.71 9.23 3.20
C LYS A 34 7.45 9.05 4.03
N LYS A 35 6.64 10.11 4.12
CA LYS A 35 5.39 10.06 4.88
C LYS A 35 4.42 9.10 4.19
N ILE A 36 3.91 8.12 4.91
CA ILE A 36 2.79 7.29 4.45
C ILE A 36 1.52 8.13 4.50
N ILE A 37 0.76 8.16 3.41
CA ILE A 37 -0.45 8.98 3.27
C ILE A 37 -1.72 8.14 3.14
N ALA A 38 -1.62 6.90 2.69
CA ALA A 38 -2.78 6.02 2.58
C ALA A 38 -2.38 4.54 2.70
N LEU A 39 -3.36 3.73 3.08
CA LEU A 39 -3.25 2.30 3.30
C LEU A 39 -4.49 1.61 2.72
N ALA A 40 -4.30 0.52 1.99
CA ALA A 40 -5.36 -0.40 1.59
C ALA A 40 -4.97 -1.84 1.95
N ILE A 41 -5.94 -2.66 2.34
CA ILE A 41 -5.68 -4.05 2.78
C ILE A 41 -6.70 -4.96 2.11
N ARG A 42 -6.24 -6.10 1.58
CA ARG A 42 -7.10 -7.16 1.06
C ARG A 42 -6.38 -8.50 1.12
N ALA A 43 -7.07 -9.52 1.62
CA ALA A 43 -6.62 -10.92 1.58
C ALA A 43 -5.16 -11.14 2.07
N GLY A 44 -4.77 -10.48 3.17
CA GLY A 44 -3.41 -10.60 3.74
C GLY A 44 -2.32 -9.83 2.96
N LEU A 45 -2.72 -8.98 2.02
CA LEU A 45 -1.85 -8.01 1.35
C LEU A 45 -2.24 -6.60 1.80
N ALA A 46 -1.23 -5.80 2.08
CA ALA A 46 -1.38 -4.39 2.38
C ALA A 46 -0.59 -3.55 1.38
N PHE A 47 -1.17 -2.45 0.96
CA PHE A 47 -0.55 -1.48 0.07
C PHE A 47 -0.47 -0.14 0.75
N VAL A 48 0.72 0.42 0.71
CA VAL A 48 1.08 1.64 1.43
C VAL A 48 1.51 2.66 0.38
N LEU A 49 0.76 3.75 0.28
CA LEU A 49 1.07 4.86 -0.60
C LEU A 49 1.80 5.93 0.21
N ASP A 50 2.96 6.34 -0.27
CA ASP A 50 3.73 7.43 0.33
C ASP A 50 3.50 8.78 -0.36
N SER A 51 4.01 9.83 0.26
CA SER A 51 3.81 11.22 -0.18
C SER A 51 4.50 11.57 -1.50
N ILE A 52 5.35 10.68 -2.04
CA ILE A 52 6.03 10.89 -3.34
C ILE A 52 5.41 10.03 -4.44
N GLY A 53 4.31 9.32 -4.16
CA GLY A 53 3.62 8.49 -5.14
C GLY A 53 4.23 7.10 -5.30
N ALA A 54 5.03 6.62 -4.37
CA ALA A 54 5.46 5.23 -4.37
C ALA A 54 4.47 4.35 -3.58
N VAL A 55 4.06 3.26 -4.19
CA VAL A 55 3.19 2.24 -3.64
C VAL A 55 4.03 1.04 -3.24
N HIS A 56 4.06 0.76 -1.94
CA HIS A 56 4.81 -0.34 -1.34
C HIS A 56 3.85 -1.45 -0.96
N ARG A 57 4.16 -2.70 -1.35
CA ARG A 57 3.35 -3.86 -1.01
C ARG A 57 3.95 -4.59 0.18
N LEU A 58 3.12 -4.87 1.17
CA LEU A 58 3.42 -5.69 2.34
C LEU A 58 2.59 -6.97 2.27
N ASN A 59 3.25 -8.12 2.31
CA ASN A 59 2.58 -9.38 2.63
C ASN A 59 2.42 -9.45 4.15
N SER A 60 1.21 -9.22 4.66
CA SER A 60 0.95 -9.11 6.10
C SER A 60 1.04 -10.45 6.82
N LEU A 61 1.02 -11.57 6.09
CA LEU A 61 1.21 -12.91 6.65
C LEU A 61 2.68 -13.21 6.94
N THR A 62 3.59 -12.70 6.10
CA THR A 62 5.04 -12.97 6.21
C THR A 62 5.84 -11.79 6.72
N GLY A 63 5.24 -10.59 6.80
CA GLY A 63 5.92 -9.35 7.13
C GLY A 63 6.86 -8.83 6.04
N LYS A 64 6.88 -9.45 4.86
CA LYS A 64 7.80 -9.10 3.77
C LYS A 64 7.26 -7.94 2.94
N TRP A 65 8.15 -7.01 2.63
CA TRP A 65 7.90 -5.90 1.72
C TRP A 65 8.47 -6.20 0.35
N ASP A 66 7.74 -5.78 -0.68
CA ASP A 66 8.19 -5.87 -2.07
C ASP A 66 8.74 -4.53 -2.56
N ASP A 67 9.40 -4.57 -3.72
CA ASP A 67 9.88 -3.38 -4.40
C ASP A 67 8.70 -2.43 -4.73
N PRO A 68 8.87 -1.11 -4.56
CA PRO A 68 7.79 -0.17 -4.77
C PRO A 68 7.47 0.03 -6.25
N VAL A 69 6.20 0.28 -6.52
CA VAL A 69 5.73 0.80 -7.81
C VAL A 69 5.62 2.31 -7.69
N VAL A 70 6.33 3.04 -8.57
CA VAL A 70 6.28 4.50 -8.59
C VAL A 70 5.20 4.95 -9.57
N LEU A 71 4.20 5.68 -9.06
CA LEU A 71 3.16 6.29 -9.87
C LEU A 71 3.66 7.58 -10.53
N SER A 72 2.87 8.16 -11.45
CA SER A 72 3.25 9.40 -12.13
C SER A 72 3.55 10.53 -11.13
N LYS A 73 4.61 11.29 -11.42
CA LYS A 73 5.04 12.45 -10.63
C LYS A 73 4.22 13.70 -10.93
N ASP A 74 3.42 13.68 -11.98
CA ASP A 74 2.56 14.80 -12.38
C ASP A 74 1.31 14.91 -11.49
N TYR A 75 1.19 14.02 -10.51
CA TYR A 75 0.04 13.90 -9.62
C TYR A 75 0.45 14.06 -8.16
N GLN A 76 -0.37 14.81 -7.44
CA GLN A 76 -0.39 14.77 -5.99
C GLN A 76 -1.34 13.66 -5.53
N TRP A 77 -0.77 12.53 -5.13
CA TRP A 77 -1.53 11.38 -4.66
C TRP A 77 -2.18 11.63 -3.28
N LYS A 78 -3.37 11.07 -3.08
CA LYS A 78 -4.23 11.31 -1.90
C LYS A 78 -4.75 10.03 -1.25
N GLY A 79 -4.90 8.95 -2.01
CA GLY A 79 -5.52 7.73 -1.53
C GLY A 79 -5.17 6.53 -2.38
N ILE A 80 -5.36 5.35 -1.80
CA ILE A 80 -5.25 4.07 -2.49
C ILE A 80 -6.39 3.16 -2.02
N CYS A 81 -6.93 2.34 -2.92
CA CYS A 81 -8.02 1.41 -2.64
C CYS A 81 -7.74 0.04 -3.26
N ALA A 82 -8.12 -1.02 -2.54
CA ALA A 82 -8.13 -2.38 -3.02
C ALA A 82 -9.47 -2.68 -3.70
N LEU A 83 -9.46 -3.12 -4.95
CA LEU A 83 -10.69 -3.62 -5.58
C LEU A 83 -10.99 -5.04 -5.10
N ALA A 84 -12.28 -5.36 -5.00
CA ALA A 84 -12.79 -6.62 -4.45
C ALA A 84 -12.47 -7.83 -5.34
N GLU A 85 -12.19 -7.62 -6.62
CA GLU A 85 -11.92 -8.65 -7.64
C GLU A 85 -10.61 -8.32 -8.41
N GLY A 86 -10.02 -9.31 -9.10
CA GLY A 86 -8.89 -9.09 -10.03
C GLY A 86 -7.51 -8.85 -9.42
N GLY A 87 -7.42 -8.43 -8.15
CA GLY A 87 -6.11 -8.06 -7.56
C GLY A 87 -5.63 -6.70 -8.05
N ASP A 88 -6.58 -5.89 -8.50
CA ASP A 88 -6.45 -4.57 -9.07
C ASP A 88 -6.66 -3.48 -8.01
N TRP A 89 -6.11 -2.29 -8.28
CA TRP A 89 -6.04 -1.21 -7.30
C TRP A 89 -6.31 0.14 -7.94
N LEU A 90 -6.93 1.02 -7.16
CA LEU A 90 -7.17 2.40 -7.56
C LEU A 90 -6.29 3.33 -6.72
N ALA A 91 -5.59 4.25 -7.37
CA ALA A 91 -4.97 5.39 -6.73
C ALA A 91 -5.79 6.65 -7.01
N LEU A 92 -6.07 7.43 -5.97
CA LEU A 92 -6.72 8.73 -6.09
C LEU A 92 -5.64 9.80 -6.12
N GLY A 93 -5.60 10.57 -7.20
CA GLY A 93 -4.65 11.68 -7.40
C GLY A 93 -5.34 12.97 -7.80
N ARG A 94 -4.57 14.05 -7.78
CA ARG A 94 -4.91 15.33 -8.40
C ARG A 94 -3.73 15.77 -9.27
N PRO A 95 -3.92 16.14 -10.55
CA PRO A 95 -2.85 16.70 -11.36
C PRO A 95 -2.22 17.92 -10.65
N MET A 96 -0.88 18.03 -10.67
CA MET A 96 -0.21 19.14 -9.99
C MET A 96 -0.47 20.50 -10.65
N HIS A 97 -0.77 20.50 -11.95
CA HIS A 97 -0.94 21.71 -12.76
C HIS A 97 -2.40 22.08 -13.03
N GLU A 98 -3.36 21.26 -12.59
CA GLU A 98 -4.79 21.52 -12.79
C GLU A 98 -5.54 21.56 -11.47
N VAL A 99 -6.26 22.67 -11.24
CA VAL A 99 -7.00 22.89 -10.00
C VAL A 99 -8.40 22.30 -10.12
N GLY A 100 -8.79 21.49 -9.12
CA GLY A 100 -10.17 21.00 -8.97
C GLY A 100 -10.44 19.62 -9.56
N VAL A 101 -9.61 19.14 -10.48
CA VAL A 101 -9.76 17.80 -11.07
C VAL A 101 -9.17 16.75 -10.13
N ARG A 102 -9.91 15.66 -9.89
CA ARG A 102 -9.41 14.46 -9.23
C ARG A 102 -9.48 13.31 -10.21
N GLU A 103 -8.47 12.47 -10.19
CA GLU A 103 -8.40 11.31 -11.06
C GLU A 103 -8.26 10.02 -10.26
N LEU A 104 -8.95 9.01 -10.75
CA LEU A 104 -8.84 7.64 -10.27
C LEU A 104 -8.01 6.86 -11.29
N TRP A 105 -6.84 6.43 -10.84
CA TRP A 105 -5.90 5.67 -11.65
C TRP A 105 -6.01 4.20 -11.31
N HIS A 106 -6.36 3.41 -12.32
CA HIS A 106 -6.35 1.97 -12.22
C HIS A 106 -4.96 1.44 -12.55
N PHE A 107 -4.39 0.63 -11.66
CA PHE A 107 -3.12 -0.03 -11.91
C PHE A 107 -3.08 -1.42 -11.27
N SER A 108 -2.38 -2.32 -11.94
CA SER A 108 -2.07 -3.65 -11.44
C SER A 108 -0.59 -3.68 -11.06
N PRO A 109 -0.24 -3.97 -9.79
CA PRO A 109 1.15 -4.16 -9.39
C PRO A 109 1.81 -5.20 -10.29
N PRO A 110 3.08 -5.04 -10.67
CA PRO A 110 3.77 -6.05 -11.46
C PRO A 110 3.66 -7.39 -10.73
N ALA A 111 3.17 -8.41 -11.44
CA ALA A 111 3.25 -9.78 -10.97
C ALA A 111 4.71 -10.05 -10.60
N HIS A 112 4.95 -10.74 -9.49
CA HIS A 112 6.30 -11.19 -9.15
C HIS A 112 6.86 -11.96 -10.34
N LYS A 113 7.68 -11.32 -11.17
CA LYS A 113 8.47 -12.04 -12.15
C LYS A 113 9.41 -12.89 -11.30
N LYS A 114 9.12 -14.20 -11.22
CA LYS A 114 10.08 -15.17 -10.68
C LYS A 114 11.38 -14.87 -11.41
N LYS A 115 12.40 -14.35 -10.71
CA LYS A 115 13.75 -14.23 -11.25
C LYS A 115 14.15 -15.65 -11.63
N LYS A 116 14.03 -16.03 -12.91
CA LYS A 116 14.71 -17.21 -13.42
C LYS A 116 16.18 -16.89 -13.26
N LYS A 117 16.84 -17.51 -12.28
CA LYS A 117 18.29 -17.64 -12.28
C LYS A 117 18.63 -18.49 -13.49
N THR A 118 18.92 -17.86 -14.62
CA THR A 118 19.65 -18.51 -15.69
C THR A 118 21.08 -18.61 -15.19
N VAL A 119 21.44 -19.76 -14.63
CA VAL A 119 22.84 -20.13 -14.48
C VAL A 119 23.30 -20.45 -15.90
N LEU A 120 24.14 -19.59 -16.47
CA LEU A 120 24.85 -19.92 -17.70
C LEU A 120 25.96 -20.93 -17.34
N PRO A 121 26.21 -21.94 -18.22
CA PRO A 121 27.24 -22.94 -18.01
C PRO A 121 28.65 -22.35 -17.99
#